data_AF-A0A8H4P8Q4-F1
#
_entry.id   AF-A0A8H4P8Q4-F1
#
_cell.length_a   1.000
_cell.length_b   1.000
_cell.length_c   1.000
_cell.angle_alpha   90.00
_cell.angle_beta   90.00
_cell.angle_gamma   90.00
#
_symmetry.space_group_name_H-M   'P 1'
#
loop_
_entity.id
_entity.type
_entity.pdbx_description
1 polymer ?
#
loop_
_entity_poly.entity_id
_entity_poly.type
_entity_poly.pdbx_seq_one_letter_code
_entity_poly.pdbx_strand_id
1 'polypeptide(L)'
;MGESAGASSVGFHLLAYGGRDDGLFSAAIAQSGGPLSTLLTIRTASERESDFDMVLQETGCANSTDSLACLRKVPAEVLRQAGQRLPISMAVDGDMVRHSGTQLRQGCFVRVPLLIGTTRNEGTSFVQQTAQGPINIEGDFIKVVGGSLGNMAVPKEAIQRWAELYQLEVDAPSDGGLGTVLPNPGVEYGSQYGKTTLWMGDVMFTAGRRHSSQAWADHQVPGYSFSLTLCQLPLTLKP
;
A
#
# COMPACT_ATOMS: atom_id res chain seq x y z
N MET A 1 -1.70 -12.65 12.44
CA MET A 1 -1.19 -11.27 12.67
C MET A 1 -0.20 -10.96 11.58
N GLY A 2 -0.16 -9.71 11.11
CA GLY A 2 0.81 -9.27 10.12
C GLY A 2 1.01 -7.75 10.15
N GLU A 3 2.19 -7.32 9.70
CA GLU A 3 2.61 -5.92 9.58
C GLU A 3 2.96 -5.60 8.11
N SER A 4 2.62 -4.41 7.63
CA SER A 4 2.92 -3.94 6.26
C SER A 4 2.42 -4.92 5.18
N ALA A 5 3.32 -5.49 4.38
CA ALA A 5 2.99 -6.53 3.42
C ALA A 5 2.30 -7.74 4.08
N GLY A 6 2.72 -8.12 5.29
CA GLY A 6 2.08 -9.16 6.08
C GLY A 6 0.68 -8.77 6.57
N ALA A 7 0.42 -7.49 6.85
CA ALA A 7 -0.92 -7.01 7.16
C ALA A 7 -1.85 -7.08 5.93
N SER A 8 -1.30 -6.78 4.75
CA SER A 8 -1.99 -7.03 3.47
C SER A 8 -2.25 -8.52 3.25
N SER A 9 -1.29 -9.40 3.58
CA SER A 9 -1.48 -10.87 3.53
C SER A 9 -2.59 -11.34 4.47
N VAL A 10 -2.68 -10.81 5.69
CA VAL A 10 -3.84 -11.04 6.58
C VAL A 10 -5.14 -10.62 5.89
N GLY A 11 -5.14 -9.48 5.22
CA GLY A 11 -6.24 -9.05 4.35
C GLY A 11 -6.62 -10.07 3.29
N PHE A 12 -5.65 -10.64 2.57
CA PHE A 12 -5.93 -11.68 1.57
C PHE A 12 -6.45 -12.96 2.18
N HIS A 13 -5.97 -13.39 3.34
CA HIS A 13 -6.53 -14.54 4.03
C HIS A 13 -7.98 -14.31 4.47
N LEU A 14 -8.34 -13.10 4.89
CA LEU A 14 -9.73 -12.74 5.22
C LEU A 14 -10.64 -12.73 3.99
N LEU A 15 -10.10 -12.38 2.82
CA LEU A 15 -10.84 -12.26 1.56
C LEU A 15 -10.76 -13.52 0.69
N ALA A 16 -9.95 -14.49 1.08
CA ALA A 16 -9.61 -15.65 0.27
C ALA A 16 -10.86 -16.38 -0.20
N TYR A 17 -10.88 -16.78 -1.48
CA TYR A 17 -11.97 -17.55 -2.07
C TYR A 17 -13.35 -16.88 -1.95
N GLY A 18 -13.39 -15.55 -1.93
CA GLY A 18 -14.64 -14.79 -1.72
C GLY A 18 -15.07 -14.71 -0.25
N GLY A 19 -14.16 -14.91 0.70
CA GLY A 19 -14.45 -14.92 2.13
C GLY A 19 -14.95 -16.27 2.65
N ARG A 20 -14.58 -17.38 1.98
CA ARG A 20 -14.94 -18.73 2.45
C ARG A 20 -14.27 -18.99 3.80
N ASP A 21 -15.07 -19.32 4.80
CA ASP A 21 -14.56 -19.65 6.14
C ASP A 21 -14.31 -21.16 6.26
N ASP A 22 -13.04 -21.53 6.18
CA ASP A 22 -12.56 -22.91 6.34
C ASP A 22 -12.17 -23.21 7.82
N GLY A 23 -12.44 -22.30 8.77
CA GLY A 23 -12.13 -22.48 10.19
C GLY A 23 -10.64 -22.40 10.54
N LEU A 24 -9.83 -21.75 9.70
CA LEU A 24 -8.35 -21.73 9.82
C LEU A 24 -7.83 -20.73 10.86
N PHE A 25 -8.62 -19.72 11.22
CA PHE A 25 -8.26 -18.71 12.20
C PHE A 25 -9.51 -18.16 12.88
N SER A 26 -9.37 -17.71 14.12
CA SER A 26 -10.47 -17.18 14.92
C SER A 26 -10.42 -15.66 15.13
N ALA A 27 -9.33 -15.00 14.74
CA ALA A 27 -9.15 -13.56 14.82
C ALA A 27 -8.04 -13.08 13.89
N ALA A 28 -8.06 -11.78 13.55
CA ALA A 28 -7.05 -11.13 12.71
C ALA A 28 -6.48 -9.87 13.36
N ILE A 29 -5.18 -9.65 13.16
CA ILE A 29 -4.48 -8.42 13.55
C ILE A 29 -3.69 -7.93 12.33
N ALA A 30 -3.96 -6.70 11.89
CA ALA A 30 -3.35 -6.06 10.73
C ALA A 30 -2.75 -4.71 11.14
N GLN A 31 -1.43 -4.58 11.04
CA GLN A 31 -0.70 -3.37 11.40
C GLN A 31 -0.14 -2.73 10.14
N SER A 32 -0.52 -1.49 9.84
CA SER A 32 -0.06 -0.77 8.64
C SER A 32 -0.43 -1.53 7.36
N GLY A 33 -1.73 -1.83 7.19
CA GLY A 33 -2.27 -2.54 6.04
C GLY A 33 -3.59 -3.21 6.38
N GLY A 34 -4.10 -4.09 5.51
CA GLY A 34 -5.32 -4.85 5.80
C GLY A 34 -6.07 -5.34 4.55
N PRO A 35 -7.36 -5.68 4.70
CA PRO A 35 -8.19 -6.20 3.61
C PRO A 35 -8.28 -5.28 2.38
N LEU A 36 -8.38 -3.97 2.58
CA LEU A 36 -8.22 -3.01 1.50
C LEU A 36 -6.77 -2.53 1.45
N SER A 37 -5.97 -3.16 0.60
CA SER A 37 -4.59 -2.75 0.32
C SER A 37 -4.52 -2.08 -1.05
N THR A 38 -4.21 -0.79 -1.04
CA THR A 38 -3.92 0.07 -2.21
C THR A 38 -2.40 0.14 -2.48
N LEU A 39 -1.59 -0.46 -1.59
CA LEU A 39 -0.13 -0.48 -1.63
C LEU A 39 0.46 -1.10 -2.90
N LEU A 40 -0.32 -1.94 -3.56
CA LEU A 40 0.22 -2.86 -4.55
C LEU A 40 -0.54 -2.64 -5.85
N THR A 41 0.18 -2.11 -6.83
CA THR A 41 -0.28 -2.01 -8.21
C THR A 41 -0.77 -3.40 -8.64
N ILE A 42 -2.06 -3.49 -8.93
CA ILE A 42 -2.62 -4.68 -9.57
C ILE A 42 -2.20 -4.60 -11.03
N ARG A 43 -1.26 -5.47 -11.42
CA ARG A 43 -0.80 -5.54 -12.80
C ARG A 43 -1.80 -6.31 -13.64
N THR A 44 -2.11 -5.77 -14.81
CA THR A 44 -2.93 -6.42 -15.82
C THR A 44 -2.28 -7.72 -16.29
N ALA A 45 -3.05 -8.59 -16.95
CA ALA A 45 -2.49 -9.81 -17.54
C ALA A 45 -1.34 -9.49 -18.52
N SER A 46 -1.52 -8.47 -19.37
CA SER A 46 -0.50 -8.05 -20.34
C SER A 46 0.77 -7.49 -19.69
N GLU A 47 0.64 -6.72 -18.60
CA GLU A 47 1.80 -6.24 -17.83
C GLU A 47 2.57 -7.38 -17.17
N ARG A 48 1.86 -8.39 -16.64
CA ARG A 48 2.49 -9.60 -16.09
C ARG A 48 3.15 -10.46 -17.16
N GLU A 49 2.57 -10.52 -18.35
CA GLU A 49 3.20 -11.20 -19.49
C GLU A 49 4.50 -10.51 -19.88
N SER A 50 4.49 -9.16 -19.97
CA SER A 50 5.70 -8.39 -20.25
C SER A 50 6.78 -8.57 -19.18
N ASP A 51 6.40 -8.67 -17.91
CA ASP A 51 7.31 -8.97 -16.80
C ASP A 51 7.92 -10.37 -16.94
N PHE A 52 7.09 -11.36 -17.28
CA PHE A 52 7.51 -12.74 -17.49
C PHE A 52 8.48 -12.84 -18.69
N ASP A 53 8.16 -12.19 -19.81
CA ASP A 53 9.03 -12.11 -20.99
C ASP A 53 10.39 -11.49 -20.65
N MET A 54 10.41 -10.42 -19.84
CA MET A 54 11.66 -9.82 -19.37
C MET A 54 12.51 -10.83 -18.60
N VAL A 55 11.91 -11.58 -17.67
CA VAL A 55 12.62 -12.65 -16.93
C VAL A 55 13.13 -13.73 -17.88
N LEU A 56 12.35 -14.12 -18.90
CA LEU A 56 12.80 -15.11 -19.88
C LEU A 56 14.00 -14.63 -20.71
N GLN A 57 14.04 -13.35 -21.07
CA GLN A 57 15.18 -12.77 -21.80
C GLN A 57 16.44 -12.74 -20.93
N GLU A 58 16.34 -12.23 -19.69
CA GLU A 58 17.48 -12.11 -18.76
C GLU A 58 18.07 -13.47 -18.34
N THR A 59 17.25 -14.52 -18.35
CA THR A 59 17.65 -15.87 -17.95
C THR A 59 18.06 -16.77 -19.12
N GLY A 60 17.93 -16.29 -20.36
CA GLY A 60 18.19 -17.07 -21.58
C GLY A 60 17.12 -18.13 -21.88
N CYS A 61 15.95 -18.06 -21.24
CA CYS A 61 14.85 -19.02 -21.39
C CYS A 61 13.81 -18.65 -22.46
N ALA A 62 13.96 -17.49 -23.14
CA ALA A 62 12.99 -16.98 -24.12
C ALA A 62 12.68 -17.92 -25.30
N ASN A 63 13.67 -18.71 -25.74
CA ASN A 63 13.50 -19.65 -26.87
C ASN A 63 13.23 -21.10 -26.42
N SER A 64 12.99 -21.34 -25.13
CA SER A 64 12.68 -22.68 -24.62
C SER A 64 11.27 -23.11 -25.00
N THR A 65 11.10 -24.36 -25.43
CA THR A 65 9.77 -24.95 -25.66
C THR A 65 8.95 -25.07 -24.38
N ASP A 66 9.63 -25.20 -23.24
CA ASP A 66 9.04 -25.13 -21.90
C ASP A 66 9.82 -24.10 -21.08
N SER A 67 9.32 -22.87 -21.08
CA SER A 67 9.94 -21.72 -20.41
C SER A 67 10.00 -21.91 -18.89
N LEU A 68 8.99 -22.50 -18.27
CA LEU A 68 8.96 -22.76 -16.82
C LEU A 68 9.95 -23.85 -16.41
N ALA A 69 10.06 -24.93 -17.18
CA ALA A 69 11.06 -25.97 -16.92
C ALA A 69 12.49 -25.44 -17.12
N CYS A 70 12.69 -24.50 -18.04
CA CYS A 70 13.96 -23.80 -18.20
C CYS A 70 14.28 -22.96 -16.95
N LEU A 71 13.36 -22.09 -16.53
CA LEU A 71 13.53 -21.23 -15.35
C LEU A 71 13.86 -22.00 -14.07
N ARG A 72 13.24 -23.17 -13.84
CA ARG A 72 13.54 -24.02 -12.67
C ARG A 72 14.97 -24.55 -12.62
N LYS A 73 15.70 -24.54 -13.74
CA LYS A 73 17.11 -24.97 -13.84
C LYS A 73 18.09 -23.80 -13.79
N VAL A 74 17.59 -22.57 -13.90
CA VAL A 74 18.43 -21.36 -13.84
C VAL A 74 19.02 -21.21 -12.43
N PRO A 75 20.30 -20.82 -12.30
CA PRO A 75 20.88 -20.55 -10.99
C PRO A 75 20.07 -19.50 -10.21
N ALA A 76 19.87 -19.74 -8.91
CA ALA A 76 19.06 -18.88 -8.06
C ALA A 76 19.51 -17.41 -8.07
N GLU A 77 20.82 -17.16 -8.19
CA GLU A 77 21.37 -15.81 -8.26
C GLU A 77 20.95 -15.05 -9.52
N VAL A 78 20.85 -15.72 -10.67
CA VAL A 78 20.39 -15.12 -11.92
C VAL A 78 18.90 -14.79 -11.82
N LEU A 79 18.09 -15.71 -11.26
CA LEU A 79 16.68 -15.45 -10.99
C LEU A 79 16.48 -14.28 -10.02
N ARG A 80 17.33 -14.17 -9.00
CA ARG A 80 17.29 -13.07 -8.03
C ARG A 80 17.56 -11.73 -8.72
N GLN A 81 18.56 -11.66 -9.60
CA GLN A 81 18.89 -10.44 -10.35
C GLN A 81 17.76 -10.02 -11.30
N ALA A 82 17.18 -10.97 -12.04
CA ALA A 82 16.01 -10.70 -12.88
C ALA A 82 14.81 -10.22 -12.04
N GLY A 83 14.55 -10.87 -10.91
CA GLY A 83 13.47 -10.52 -9.99
C GLY A 83 13.60 -9.12 -9.37
N GLN A 84 14.83 -8.64 -9.13
CA GLN A 84 15.07 -7.27 -8.62
C GLN A 84 14.65 -6.17 -9.59
N ARG A 85 14.44 -6.49 -10.87
CA ARG A 85 13.96 -5.54 -11.88
C ARG A 85 12.44 -5.47 -11.95
N LEU A 86 11.74 -6.41 -11.31
CA LEU A 86 10.30 -6.47 -11.31
C LEU A 86 9.70 -5.52 -10.26
N PRO A 87 8.59 -4.83 -10.57
CA PRO A 87 7.85 -4.11 -9.56
C PRO A 87 7.21 -5.09 -8.57
N ILE A 88 7.17 -4.70 -7.30
CA ILE A 88 6.37 -5.42 -6.30
C ILE A 88 4.90 -5.23 -6.69
N SER A 89 4.21 -6.34 -6.96
CA SER A 89 2.82 -6.32 -7.41
C SER A 89 2.04 -7.50 -6.86
N MET A 90 0.72 -7.37 -6.89
CA MET A 90 -0.19 -8.46 -6.59
C MET A 90 -0.79 -9.02 -7.86
N ALA A 91 -0.96 -10.33 -7.87
CA ALA A 91 -1.74 -11.02 -8.87
C ALA A 91 -3.17 -11.20 -8.38
N VAL A 92 -4.13 -10.59 -9.08
CA VAL A 92 -5.53 -11.04 -9.02
C VAL A 92 -5.59 -12.30 -9.89
N ASP A 93 -5.82 -13.44 -9.23
CA ASP A 93 -5.89 -14.76 -9.88
C ASP A 93 -7.35 -15.20 -10.15
N GLY A 94 -8.32 -14.49 -9.59
CA GLY A 94 -9.75 -14.79 -9.75
C GLY A 94 -10.27 -15.90 -8.83
N ASP A 95 -9.40 -16.51 -8.03
CA ASP A 95 -9.75 -17.59 -7.10
C ASP A 95 -9.44 -17.18 -5.66
N MET A 96 -8.18 -17.33 -5.24
CA MET A 96 -7.73 -16.93 -3.90
C MET A 96 -7.79 -15.41 -3.74
N VAL A 97 -7.26 -14.67 -4.72
CA VAL A 97 -7.23 -13.20 -4.69
C VAL A 97 -8.19 -12.66 -5.76
N ARG A 98 -9.30 -12.09 -5.29
CA ARG A 98 -10.28 -11.36 -6.11
C ARG A 98 -10.22 -9.86 -5.77
N HIS A 99 -11.14 -9.06 -6.32
CA HIS A 99 -11.14 -7.61 -6.13
C HIS A 99 -11.60 -7.21 -4.71
N SER A 100 -10.64 -6.90 -3.83
CA SER A 100 -10.86 -6.62 -2.40
C SER A 100 -11.94 -5.56 -2.12
N GLY A 101 -11.93 -4.44 -2.85
CA GLY A 101 -12.88 -3.35 -2.61
C GLY A 101 -14.35 -3.75 -2.85
N THR A 102 -14.61 -4.60 -3.84
CA THR A 102 -15.97 -5.11 -4.10
C THR A 102 -16.39 -6.13 -3.04
N GLN A 103 -15.45 -7.00 -2.64
CA GLN A 103 -15.72 -8.02 -1.62
C GLN A 103 -16.08 -7.41 -0.26
N LEU A 104 -15.36 -6.39 0.18
CA LEU A 104 -15.63 -5.71 1.45
C LEU A 104 -17.04 -5.12 1.49
N ARG A 105 -17.48 -4.46 0.41
CA ARG A 105 -18.84 -3.92 0.30
C ARG A 105 -19.94 -4.99 0.29
N GLN A 106 -19.62 -6.19 -0.18
CA GLN A 106 -20.56 -7.30 -0.27
C GLN A 106 -20.58 -8.18 0.99
N GLY A 107 -19.72 -7.92 1.97
CA GLY A 107 -19.57 -8.79 3.14
C GLY A 107 -18.87 -10.11 2.82
N CYS A 108 -18.15 -10.18 1.70
CA CYS A 108 -17.44 -11.36 1.20
C CYS A 108 -16.04 -11.46 1.84
N PHE A 109 -16.04 -11.61 3.16
CA PHE A 109 -14.85 -11.82 4.00
C PHE A 109 -15.18 -12.75 5.16
N VAL A 110 -14.16 -13.44 5.67
CA VAL A 110 -14.29 -14.30 6.86
C VAL A 110 -14.62 -13.44 8.09
N ARG A 111 -15.73 -13.76 8.76
CA ARG A 111 -16.32 -12.93 9.81
C ARG A 111 -15.74 -13.23 11.20
N VAL A 112 -14.47 -12.90 11.36
CA VAL A 112 -13.75 -12.99 12.64
C VAL A 112 -13.43 -11.60 13.21
N PRO A 113 -13.22 -11.46 14.53
CA PRO A 113 -12.74 -10.23 15.12
C PRO A 113 -11.47 -9.69 14.45
N LEU A 114 -11.46 -8.38 14.16
CA LEU A 114 -10.33 -7.69 13.54
C LEU A 114 -9.80 -6.58 14.43
N LEU A 115 -8.50 -6.59 14.71
CA LEU A 115 -7.75 -5.43 15.20
C LEU A 115 -6.91 -4.86 14.06
N ILE A 116 -7.21 -3.63 13.63
CA ILE A 116 -6.53 -2.99 12.49
C ILE A 116 -6.03 -1.60 12.84
N GLY A 117 -4.78 -1.27 12.52
CA GLY A 117 -4.27 0.07 12.81
C GLY A 117 -3.16 0.50 11.88
N THR A 118 -2.80 1.77 12.00
CA THR A 118 -1.75 2.42 11.23
C THR A 118 -0.89 3.26 12.16
N THR A 119 0.32 3.59 11.72
CA THR A 119 1.09 4.67 12.33
C THR A 119 0.54 6.02 11.88
N ARG A 120 0.82 7.09 12.62
CA ARG A 120 0.41 8.45 12.25
C ARG A 120 1.00 8.90 10.91
N ASN A 121 2.26 8.56 10.66
CA ASN A 121 3.07 9.14 9.58
C ASN A 121 3.55 8.07 8.59
N GLU A 122 2.64 7.18 8.16
CA GLU A 122 2.98 6.05 7.28
C GLU A 122 3.71 6.49 6.00
N GLY A 123 3.27 7.58 5.39
CA GLY A 123 3.77 8.01 4.08
C GLY A 123 5.17 8.62 4.08
N THR A 124 5.75 8.92 5.25
CA THR A 124 7.03 9.64 5.33
C THR A 124 8.18 8.85 4.70
N SER A 125 8.33 7.57 5.04
CA SER A 125 9.37 6.70 4.47
C SER A 125 9.14 6.44 2.99
N PHE A 126 7.88 6.27 2.57
CA PHE A 126 7.54 6.02 1.17
C PHE A 126 7.87 7.22 0.28
N VAL A 127 7.51 8.44 0.69
CA VAL A 127 7.88 9.64 -0.08
C VAL A 127 9.40 9.75 -0.22
N GLN A 128 10.16 9.45 0.84
CA GLN A 128 11.64 9.45 0.77
C GLN A 128 12.21 8.39 -0.18
N GLN A 129 11.56 7.23 -0.29
CA GLN A 129 12.00 6.14 -1.17
C GLN A 129 11.58 6.34 -2.63
N THR A 130 10.45 6.99 -2.88
CA THR A 130 9.85 7.06 -4.22
C THR A 130 10.01 8.42 -4.91
N ALA A 131 10.23 9.50 -4.16
CA ALA A 131 10.43 10.82 -4.76
C ALA A 131 11.78 10.87 -5.50
N GLN A 132 11.76 11.33 -6.75
CA GLN A 132 12.96 11.44 -7.60
C GLN A 132 13.66 12.80 -7.45
N GLY A 133 13.41 13.50 -6.34
CA GLY A 133 13.89 14.85 -6.06
C GLY A 133 12.94 15.64 -5.16
N PRO A 134 13.26 16.91 -4.87
CA PRO A 134 12.44 17.76 -4.00
C PRO A 134 11.09 18.08 -4.63
N ILE A 135 10.04 18.12 -3.80
CA ILE A 135 8.66 18.38 -4.19
C ILE A 135 8.34 19.85 -3.85
N ASN A 136 8.49 20.74 -4.82
CA ASN A 136 8.48 22.20 -4.56
C ASN A 136 7.20 22.90 -4.97
N ILE A 137 6.51 22.35 -5.96
CA ILE A 137 5.28 22.94 -6.49
C ILE A 137 4.17 21.90 -6.58
N GLU A 138 2.93 22.34 -6.71
CA GLU A 138 1.78 21.44 -6.83
C GLU A 138 1.92 20.47 -8.01
N GLY A 139 2.54 20.90 -9.12
CA GLY A 139 2.86 20.02 -10.25
C GLY A 139 3.72 18.81 -9.87
N ASP A 140 4.63 18.95 -8.89
CA ASP A 140 5.45 17.85 -8.41
C ASP A 140 4.64 16.90 -7.52
N PHE A 141 3.78 17.44 -6.66
CA PHE A 141 2.81 16.65 -5.90
C PHE A 141 1.93 15.81 -6.85
N ILE A 142 1.39 16.42 -7.91
CA ILE A 142 0.55 15.72 -8.91
C ILE A 142 1.33 14.61 -9.61
N LYS A 143 2.62 14.81 -9.92
CA LYS A 143 3.47 13.75 -10.49
C LYS A 143 3.64 12.59 -9.52
N VAL A 144 3.87 12.85 -8.23
CA VAL A 144 3.95 11.81 -7.20
C VAL A 144 2.63 11.05 -7.10
N VAL A 145 1.50 11.76 -7.07
CA VAL A 145 0.16 11.15 -7.05
C VAL A 145 -0.05 10.25 -8.26
N GLY A 146 0.19 10.75 -9.47
CA GLY A 146 0.01 9.98 -10.71
C GLY A 146 0.91 8.75 -10.78
N GLY A 147 2.18 8.88 -10.40
CA GLY A 147 3.11 7.76 -10.35
C GLY A 147 2.71 6.69 -9.32
N SER A 148 2.15 7.10 -8.19
CA SER A 148 1.77 6.18 -7.10
C SER A 148 0.44 5.47 -7.37
N LEU A 149 -0.46 6.07 -8.15
CA LEU A 149 -1.75 5.47 -8.52
C LEU A 149 -1.66 4.44 -9.66
N GLY A 150 -0.52 4.38 -10.36
CA GLY A 150 -0.33 3.49 -11.49
C GLY A 150 -1.41 3.68 -12.56
N ASN A 151 -2.10 2.60 -12.93
CA ASN A 151 -3.16 2.61 -13.95
C ASN A 151 -4.55 2.94 -13.38
N MET A 152 -4.66 3.37 -12.12
CA MET A 152 -5.95 3.72 -11.52
C MET A 152 -6.51 4.98 -12.18
N ALA A 153 -7.69 4.85 -12.79
CA ALA A 153 -8.39 5.98 -13.39
C ALA A 153 -8.96 6.89 -12.30
N VAL A 154 -8.29 8.01 -12.05
CA VAL A 154 -8.75 9.04 -11.11
C VAL A 154 -9.05 10.34 -11.88
N PRO A 155 -10.25 10.94 -11.72
CA PRO A 155 -10.57 12.22 -12.34
C PRO A 155 -9.60 13.32 -11.91
N LYS A 156 -9.25 14.23 -12.83
CA LYS A 156 -8.29 15.31 -12.55
C LYS A 156 -8.78 16.22 -11.44
N GLU A 157 -10.09 16.44 -11.38
CA GLU A 157 -10.77 17.24 -10.37
C GLU A 157 -10.60 16.64 -8.97
N ALA A 158 -10.55 15.30 -8.86
CA ALA A 158 -10.30 14.62 -7.59
C ALA A 158 -8.84 14.80 -7.13
N ILE A 159 -7.89 14.74 -8.06
CA ILE A 159 -6.46 14.98 -7.76
C ILE A 159 -6.24 16.41 -7.29
N GLN A 160 -6.86 17.40 -7.96
CA GLN A 160 -6.83 18.80 -7.55
C GLN A 160 -7.44 18.98 -6.16
N ARG A 161 -8.61 18.35 -5.92
CA ARG A 161 -9.27 18.42 -4.63
C ARG A 161 -8.43 17.82 -3.51
N TRP A 162 -7.71 16.73 -3.75
CA TRP A 162 -6.75 16.21 -2.78
C TRP A 162 -5.65 17.22 -2.51
N ALA A 163 -5.10 17.84 -3.55
CA ALA A 163 -4.06 18.85 -3.39
C ALA A 163 -4.51 19.98 -2.43
N GLU A 164 -5.75 20.45 -2.56
CA GLU A 164 -6.35 21.45 -1.67
C GLU A 164 -6.52 20.92 -0.24
N LEU A 165 -7.12 19.74 -0.08
CA LEU A 165 -7.45 19.17 1.23
C LEU A 165 -6.19 18.87 2.06
N TYR A 166 -5.16 18.29 1.45
CA TYR A 166 -3.92 18.01 2.17
C TYR A 166 -3.09 19.28 2.42
N GLN A 167 -3.24 20.34 1.61
CA GLN A 167 -2.66 21.64 1.94
C GLN A 167 -3.38 22.26 3.14
N LEU A 168 -4.71 22.18 3.18
CA LEU A 168 -5.50 22.66 4.32
C LEU A 168 -5.10 21.96 5.62
N GLU A 169 -4.87 20.64 5.58
CA GLU A 169 -4.41 19.87 6.75
C GLU A 169 -2.99 20.26 7.18
N VAL A 170 -2.14 20.73 6.26
CA VAL A 170 -0.82 21.28 6.60
C VAL A 170 -0.95 22.66 7.26
N ASP A 171 -1.82 23.51 6.74
CA ASP A 171 -1.99 24.89 7.19
C ASP A 171 -2.76 24.98 8.52
N ALA A 172 -3.70 24.05 8.74
CA ALA A 172 -4.52 23.94 9.94
C ALA A 172 -4.61 22.47 10.41
N PRO A 173 -3.57 21.95 11.09
CA PRO A 173 -3.50 20.53 11.45
C PRO A 173 -4.60 20.08 12.42
N SER A 174 -5.20 18.94 12.10
CA SER A 174 -6.07 18.18 12.99
C SER A 174 -5.29 17.14 13.79
N ASP A 175 -6.00 16.35 14.60
CA ASP A 175 -5.44 15.16 15.25
C ASP A 175 -4.88 14.13 14.25
N GLY A 176 -5.24 14.19 12.97
CA GLY A 176 -4.70 13.35 11.89
C GLY A 176 -3.53 13.96 11.12
N GLY A 177 -3.14 15.20 11.45
CA GLY A 177 -2.11 15.93 10.73
C GLY A 177 -0.68 15.41 10.97
N LEU A 178 0.29 16.20 10.52
CA LEU A 178 1.70 15.80 10.41
C LEU A 178 2.37 15.32 11.70
N GLY A 179 1.87 15.69 12.88
CA GLY A 179 2.50 15.33 14.15
C GLY A 179 3.96 15.77 14.21
N THR A 180 4.89 14.82 14.23
CA THR A 180 6.33 15.09 14.30
C THR A 180 6.99 15.36 12.94
N VAL A 181 6.27 15.19 11.83
CA VAL A 181 6.80 15.44 10.49
C VAL A 181 6.78 16.95 10.22
N LEU A 182 7.90 17.50 9.76
CA LEU A 182 7.96 18.90 9.38
C LEU A 182 7.22 19.13 8.04
N PRO A 183 6.36 20.17 7.93
CA PRO A 183 5.71 20.52 6.68
C PRO A 183 6.70 20.76 5.53
N ASN A 184 7.81 21.44 5.84
CA ASN A 184 8.91 21.75 4.94
C ASN A 184 10.24 21.49 5.68
N PRO A 185 10.83 20.28 5.54
CA PRO A 185 12.06 19.92 6.23
C PRO A 185 13.32 20.49 5.56
N GLY A 186 13.19 21.23 4.45
CA GLY A 186 14.30 21.88 3.75
C GLY A 186 14.33 21.61 2.25
N VAL A 187 15.32 22.23 1.59
CA VAL A 187 15.46 22.23 0.12
C VAL A 187 15.67 20.86 -0.50
N GLU A 188 16.14 19.88 0.27
CA GLU A 188 16.35 18.50 -0.18
C GLU A 188 15.02 17.76 -0.44
N TYR A 189 13.97 18.11 0.32
CA TYR A 189 12.66 17.45 0.25
C TYR A 189 11.60 18.32 -0.44
N GLY A 190 11.74 19.64 -0.35
CA GLY A 190 10.84 20.62 -0.94
C GLY A 190 9.65 21.02 -0.07
N SER A 191 9.02 22.13 -0.45
CA SER A 191 7.96 22.79 0.33
C SER A 191 6.63 22.02 0.37
N GLN A 192 6.40 21.09 -0.57
CA GLN A 192 5.19 20.25 -0.63
C GLN A 192 5.39 18.90 0.08
N TYR A 193 6.52 18.70 0.77
CA TYR A 193 6.85 17.44 1.42
C TYR A 193 5.76 16.97 2.40
N GLY A 194 5.40 17.80 3.38
CA GLY A 194 4.41 17.45 4.40
C GLY A 194 3.08 16.99 3.78
N LYS A 195 2.52 17.82 2.89
CA LYS A 195 1.31 17.52 2.12
C LYS A 195 1.41 16.17 1.38
N THR A 196 2.55 15.90 0.74
CA THR A 196 2.77 14.64 0.02
C THR A 196 2.81 13.45 0.96
N THR A 197 3.46 13.57 2.12
CA THR A 197 3.52 12.47 3.11
C THR A 197 2.17 12.13 3.70
N LEU A 198 1.30 13.14 3.92
CA LEU A 198 -0.09 12.90 4.37
C LEU A 198 -0.87 12.13 3.31
N TRP A 199 -0.86 12.60 2.05
CA TRP A 199 -1.55 11.93 0.96
C TRP A 199 -1.06 10.50 0.76
N MET A 200 0.25 10.30 0.77
CA MET A 200 0.87 8.99 0.60
C MET A 200 0.47 8.03 1.72
N GLY A 201 0.52 8.46 2.98
CA GLY A 201 0.11 7.62 4.11
C GLY A 201 -1.37 7.27 4.08
N ASP A 202 -2.22 8.24 3.69
CA ASP A 202 -3.65 8.03 3.60
C ASP A 202 -4.03 7.07 2.48
N VAL A 203 -3.52 7.31 1.26
CA VAL A 203 -3.86 6.47 0.11
C VAL A 203 -3.39 5.06 0.34
N MET A 204 -2.21 4.84 0.93
CA MET A 204 -1.59 3.52 1.11
C MET A 204 -2.15 2.74 2.31
N PHE A 205 -2.52 3.41 3.41
CA PHE A 205 -2.80 2.74 4.68
C PHE A 205 -4.06 3.25 5.37
N THR A 206 -4.14 4.55 5.67
CA THR A 206 -5.19 5.09 6.55
C THR A 206 -6.58 4.94 5.95
N ALA A 207 -6.73 5.21 4.65
CA ALA A 207 -8.01 5.06 3.95
C ALA A 207 -8.45 3.59 3.92
N GLY A 208 -7.51 2.67 3.64
CA GLY A 208 -7.73 1.22 3.66
C GLY A 208 -8.19 0.71 5.03
N ARG A 209 -7.51 1.16 6.10
CA ARG A 209 -7.88 0.88 7.50
C ARG A 209 -9.29 1.37 7.82
N ARG A 210 -9.61 2.62 7.45
CA ARG A 210 -10.93 3.23 7.70
C ARG A 210 -12.03 2.45 6.99
N HIS A 211 -11.85 2.14 5.71
CA HIS A 211 -12.83 1.39 4.92
C HIS A 211 -13.03 -0.03 5.45
N SER A 212 -11.96 -0.73 5.83
CA SER A 212 -12.06 -2.06 6.41
C SER A 212 -12.80 -2.04 7.76
N SER A 213 -12.53 -1.02 8.59
CA SER A 213 -13.25 -0.84 9.87
C SER A 213 -14.75 -0.60 9.66
N GLN A 214 -15.11 0.19 8.64
CA GLN A 214 -16.51 0.42 8.26
C GLN A 214 -17.18 -0.86 7.78
N ALA A 215 -16.54 -1.62 6.90
CA ALA A 215 -17.07 -2.90 6.43
C ALA A 215 -17.32 -3.90 7.58
N TRP A 216 -16.42 -3.97 8.57
CA TRP A 216 -16.63 -4.80 9.75
C TRP A 216 -17.86 -4.35 10.56
N ALA A 217 -18.00 -3.04 10.78
CA ALA A 217 -19.14 -2.48 11.51
C ALA A 217 -20.47 -2.70 10.77
N ASP A 218 -20.52 -2.44 9.46
CA ASP A 218 -21.71 -2.59 8.62
C ASP A 218 -22.23 -4.04 8.59
N HIS A 219 -21.31 -5.01 8.71
CA HIS A 219 -21.63 -6.43 8.78
C HIS A 219 -21.69 -7.00 10.20
N GLN A 220 -21.72 -6.13 11.22
CA GLN A 220 -21.87 -6.51 12.64
C GLN A 220 -20.80 -7.49 13.14
N VAL A 221 -19.58 -7.38 12.61
CA VAL A 221 -18.42 -8.18 13.04
C VAL A 221 -17.57 -7.36 14.01
N PRO A 222 -17.12 -7.92 15.15
CA PRO A 222 -16.29 -7.18 16.10
C PRO A 222 -15.03 -6.61 15.43
N GLY A 223 -14.86 -5.30 15.50
CA GLY A 223 -13.74 -4.58 14.91
C GLY A 223 -13.20 -3.54 15.87
N TYR A 224 -11.89 -3.51 16.05
CA TYR A 224 -11.18 -2.50 16.83
C TYR A 224 -10.14 -1.84 15.96
N SER A 225 -9.95 -0.54 16.13
CA SER A 225 -8.93 0.18 15.38
C SER A 225 -8.09 1.10 16.26
N PHE A 226 -6.82 1.22 15.90
CA PHE A 226 -5.87 2.08 16.58
C PHE A 226 -5.11 2.97 15.59
N SER A 227 -4.67 4.12 16.08
CA SER A 227 -3.69 4.98 15.43
C SER A 227 -2.49 5.11 16.37
N LEU A 228 -1.32 4.66 15.93
CA LEU A 228 -0.11 4.71 16.74
C LEU A 228 0.58 6.06 16.55
N THR A 229 0.60 6.85 17.62
CA THR A 229 1.44 8.05 17.73
C THR A 229 2.48 7.79 18.81
N LEU A 230 3.75 7.68 18.43
CA LEU A 230 4.84 7.63 19.40
C LEU A 230 5.27 9.06 19.72
N CYS A 231 5.22 9.45 21.00
CA CYS A 231 5.85 10.69 21.43
C CYS A 231 7.36 10.52 21.39
N GLN A 232 8.09 11.46 20.77
CA GLN A 232 9.51 11.59 21.08
C GLN A 232 9.63 11.95 22.56
N LEU A 233 10.11 11.02 23.38
CA LEU A 233 10.64 11.37 24.69
C LEU A 233 11.78 12.35 24.44
N PRO A 234 11.84 13.50 25.13
CA PRO A 234 13.01 14.36 25.03
C PRO A 234 14.22 13.52 25.42
N LEU A 235 15.15 13.32 24.48
CA LEU A 235 16.48 12.80 24.77
C LEU A 235 17.17 13.85 25.63
N THR A 236 16.91 13.86 26.94
CA THR A 236 17.80 14.47 27.90
C THR A 236 19.06 13.62 27.90
N LEU A 237 19.98 13.91 26.99
CA LEU A 237 21.39 13.66 27.24
C LEU A 237 21.73 14.47 28.49
N LYS A 238 21.74 13.80 29.64
CA LYS A 238 22.36 14.35 30.85
C LYS A 238 23.85 14.59 30.52
N PRO A 239 24.40 15.72 31.01
CA PRO A 239 25.63 16.32 30.53
C PRO A 239 26.86 15.43 30.66
#